data_AF-A0A957CZ55-F1
#
_entry.id   AF-A0A957CZ55-F1
#
_cell.length_a   1.000
_cell.length_b   1.000
_cell.length_c   1.000
_cell.angle_alpha   90.00
_cell.angle_beta   90.00
_cell.angle_gamma   90.00
#
_symmetry.space_group_name_H-M   'P 1'
#
loop_
_entity.id
_entity.type
_entity.pdbx_description
1 polymer ?
#
loop_
_entity_poly.entity_id
_entity_poly.type
_entity_poly.pdbx_seq_one_letter_code
_entity_poly.pdbx_strand_id
1 'polypeptide(L)'
;MLRIRRYLKPYLLMFTAAVILLFTQANLDLALPDYLSKIVNTGIQQSGVERTVPDAMRQETLDRLTLFLSADEETAVRNAYTLIRPDTFDANQYVETYPLLADEPIYVLNDISREEVDQLSTPIARALLVISALEQAMADPEAAAAMGGGAFDLSQLPPGTDLFAMLELLPATQRDQIAAGINERFATLGDSMISQTAVIRIKAEYEALGMDVDKLQTGYILTTGAVMLLITLGSAVATISVGYLSAKIAAGIGRDLRSDVFRKVENFSGAEFDKFPTASLITRSTNDITQLQMVTMFMVRLVFYAPIMGVGGTIRAIGKGSSMWWTIAVAVLVLIGVITVLVS
;
A
#
# COMPACT_ATOMS: atom_id res chain seq x y z
N MET A 1 38.46 8.25 13.81
CA MET A 1 37.52 9.40 13.75
C MET A 1 37.14 10.04 15.11
N LEU A 2 37.52 9.50 16.27
CA LEU A 2 37.06 9.94 17.60
C LEU A 2 37.38 11.40 17.99
N ARG A 3 38.45 11.99 17.42
CA ARG A 3 38.84 13.39 17.72
C ARG A 3 37.92 14.43 17.06
N ILE A 4 37.21 14.08 16.00
CA ILE A 4 36.25 14.95 15.29
C ILE A 4 34.97 15.13 16.11
N ARG A 5 34.61 14.14 16.95
CA ARG A 5 33.41 14.19 17.81
C ARG A 5 33.36 15.44 18.69
N ARG A 6 34.51 15.99 19.10
CA ARG A 6 34.57 17.25 19.87
C ARG A 6 34.04 18.44 19.07
N TYR A 7 34.35 18.50 17.78
CA TYR A 7 33.92 19.58 16.88
C TYR A 7 32.46 19.43 16.44
N LEU A 8 31.85 18.25 16.59
CA LEU A 8 30.43 18.04 16.31
C LEU A 8 29.52 18.55 17.44
N LYS A 9 30.00 18.61 18.69
CA LYS A 9 29.19 18.99 19.87
C LYS A 9 28.42 20.32 19.72
N PRO A 10 29.02 21.41 19.20
CA PRO A 10 28.30 22.68 19.03
C PRO A 10 27.14 22.59 18.02
N TYR A 11 27.19 21.61 17.12
CA TYR A 11 26.23 21.41 16.05
C TYR A 11 25.25 20.26 16.31
N LEU A 12 25.23 19.71 17.53
CA LEU A 12 24.45 18.53 17.87
C LEU A 12 22.95 18.72 17.59
N LEU A 13 22.38 19.89 17.92
CA LEU A 13 20.97 20.18 17.67
C LEU A 13 20.63 20.12 16.17
N MET A 14 21.48 20.71 15.33
CA MET A 14 21.32 20.68 13.88
C MET A 14 21.50 19.27 13.32
N PHE A 15 22.45 18.51 13.87
CA PHE A 15 22.68 17.12 13.51
C PHE A 15 21.46 16.25 13.85
N THR A 16 20.91 16.38 15.05
CA THR A 16 19.68 15.66 15.46
C THR A 16 18.50 16.04 14.58
N ALA A 17 18.32 17.33 14.27
CA ALA A 17 17.29 17.79 13.33
C ALA A 17 17.47 17.16 11.94
N ALA A 18 18.71 17.07 11.43
CA ALA A 18 18.99 16.42 10.15
C ALA A 18 18.66 14.92 10.19
N VAL A 19 18.97 14.21 11.29
CA VAL A 19 18.62 12.79 11.44
C VAL A 19 17.09 12.57 11.49
N ILE A 20 16.35 13.43 12.19
CA ILE A 20 14.88 13.38 12.19
C ILE A 20 14.34 13.58 10.77
N LEU A 21 14.84 14.58 10.05
CA LEU A 21 14.43 14.84 8.66
C LEU A 21 14.78 13.68 7.72
N LEU A 22 15.92 13.00 7.91
CA LEU A 22 16.26 11.79 7.17
C LEU A 22 15.26 10.66 7.43
N PHE A 23 14.79 10.51 8.67
CA PHE A 23 13.76 9.54 9.00
C PHE A 23 12.43 9.88 8.33
N THR A 24 12.04 11.16 8.35
CA THR A 24 10.86 11.64 7.62
C THR A 24 10.98 11.39 6.13
N GLN A 25 12.11 11.78 5.51
CA GLN A 25 12.39 11.56 4.09
C GLN A 25 12.29 10.07 3.73
N ALA A 26 12.95 9.20 4.50
CA ALA A 26 12.93 7.76 4.26
C ALA A 26 11.51 7.18 4.32
N ASN A 27 10.69 7.61 5.29
CA ASN A 27 9.30 7.16 5.40
C ASN A 27 8.43 7.61 4.22
N LEU A 28 8.64 8.83 3.72
CA LEU A 28 7.94 9.36 2.55
C LEU A 28 8.35 8.59 1.29
N ASP A 29 9.65 8.38 1.07
CA ASP A 29 10.17 7.63 -0.07
C ASP A 29 9.70 6.17 -0.05
N LEU A 30 9.70 5.53 1.11
CA LEU A 30 9.21 4.16 1.28
C LEU A 30 7.70 4.02 1.14
N ALA A 31 6.93 5.11 1.23
CA ALA A 31 5.48 5.11 1.01
C ALA A 31 5.10 5.10 -0.47
N LEU A 32 5.92 5.69 -1.35
CA LEU A 32 5.60 5.82 -2.78
C LEU A 32 5.26 4.49 -3.48
N PRO A 33 5.96 3.36 -3.23
CA PRO A 33 5.59 2.08 -3.82
C PRO A 33 4.20 1.58 -3.44
N ASP A 34 3.69 1.93 -2.24
CA ASP A 34 2.35 1.54 -1.81
C ASP A 34 1.29 2.26 -2.64
N TYR A 35 1.48 3.55 -2.86
CA TYR A 35 0.56 4.34 -3.68
C TYR A 35 0.65 3.97 -5.16
N LEU A 36 1.84 3.64 -5.67
CA LEU A 36 1.98 3.09 -7.01
C LEU A 36 1.20 1.77 -7.15
N SER A 37 1.31 0.88 -6.15
CA SER A 37 0.54 -0.36 -6.12
C SER A 37 -0.97 -0.10 -6.07
N LYS A 38 -1.42 0.93 -5.36
CA LYS A 38 -2.84 1.34 -5.33
C LYS A 38 -3.31 1.85 -6.69
N ILE A 39 -2.52 2.69 -7.37
CA ILE A 39 -2.85 3.18 -8.72
C ILE A 39 -3.00 2.00 -9.67
N VAL A 40 -2.06 1.05 -9.65
CA VAL A 40 -2.09 -0.09 -10.57
C VAL A 40 -3.19 -1.08 -10.21
N ASN A 41 -3.20 -1.60 -8.98
CA ASN A 41 -4.13 -2.67 -8.60
C ASN A 41 -5.55 -2.14 -8.46
N THR A 42 -5.73 -1.06 -7.71
CA THR A 42 -7.08 -0.54 -7.45
C THR A 42 -7.53 0.38 -8.57
N GLY A 43 -6.71 1.34 -8.98
CA GLY A 43 -7.07 2.27 -10.05
C GLY A 43 -7.22 1.58 -11.41
N ILE A 44 -6.18 0.90 -11.88
CA ILE A 44 -6.16 0.33 -13.24
C ILE A 44 -6.87 -1.02 -13.30
N GLN A 45 -6.45 -2.00 -12.49
CA GLN A 45 -6.99 -3.37 -12.59
C GLN A 45 -8.42 -3.48 -12.05
N GLN A 46 -8.75 -2.77 -10.97
CA GLN A 46 -10.07 -2.82 -10.32
C GLN A 46 -10.96 -1.62 -10.69
N SER A 47 -10.55 -0.78 -11.64
CA SER A 47 -11.31 0.40 -12.11
C SER A 47 -11.74 1.34 -10.97
N GLY A 48 -10.93 1.46 -9.92
CA GLY A 48 -11.15 2.31 -8.75
C GLY A 48 -12.04 1.71 -7.66
N VAL A 49 -12.49 0.47 -7.80
CA VAL A 49 -13.30 -0.22 -6.77
C VAL A 49 -12.38 -0.74 -5.65
N GLU A 50 -12.47 -0.12 -4.47
CA GLU A 50 -11.60 -0.43 -3.32
C GLU A 50 -12.07 -1.63 -2.49
N ARG A 51 -13.38 -1.86 -2.43
CA ARG A 51 -14.02 -2.78 -1.46
C ARG A 51 -14.59 -4.01 -2.15
N THR A 52 -14.54 -5.13 -1.43
CA THR A 52 -15.22 -6.38 -1.80
C THR A 52 -16.69 -6.41 -1.35
N VAL A 53 -17.12 -5.37 -0.62
CA VAL A 53 -18.51 -5.12 -0.26
C VAL A 53 -19.02 -3.99 -1.16
N PRO A 54 -20.02 -4.23 -2.03
CA PRO A 54 -20.59 -3.20 -2.89
C PRO A 54 -21.25 -2.08 -2.08
N ASP A 55 -21.08 -0.84 -2.53
CA ASP A 55 -21.79 0.32 -1.94
C ASP A 55 -23.27 0.31 -2.35
N ALA A 56 -23.59 -0.27 -3.51
CA ALA A 56 -24.95 -0.56 -3.94
C ALA A 56 -25.01 -1.80 -4.83
N MET A 57 -26.18 -2.41 -4.90
CA MET A 57 -26.46 -3.58 -5.74
C MET A 57 -27.93 -3.64 -6.15
N ARG A 58 -28.21 -4.30 -7.27
CA ARG A 58 -29.59 -4.57 -7.71
C ARG A 58 -30.27 -5.58 -6.78
N GLN A 59 -31.59 -5.52 -6.74
CA GLN A 59 -32.39 -6.48 -5.96
C GLN A 59 -32.11 -7.93 -6.36
N GLU A 60 -32.05 -8.21 -7.66
CA GLU A 60 -31.70 -9.52 -8.22
C GLU A 60 -30.36 -10.05 -7.68
N THR A 61 -29.35 -9.17 -7.59
CA THR A 61 -28.01 -9.52 -7.10
C THR A 61 -28.04 -9.86 -5.61
N LEU A 62 -28.75 -9.09 -4.79
CA LEU A 62 -28.89 -9.39 -3.37
C LEU A 62 -29.64 -10.71 -3.14
N ASP A 63 -30.73 -10.94 -3.87
CA ASP A 63 -31.53 -12.15 -3.75
C ASP A 63 -30.69 -13.39 -4.13
N ARG A 64 -29.91 -13.31 -5.21
CA ARG A 64 -28.94 -14.35 -5.59
C ARG A 64 -27.83 -14.55 -4.56
N LEU A 65 -27.34 -13.48 -3.93
CA LEU A 65 -26.33 -13.58 -2.86
C LEU A 65 -26.85 -14.42 -1.69
N THR A 66 -28.10 -14.22 -1.28
CA THR A 66 -28.70 -14.94 -0.15
C THR A 66 -28.79 -16.44 -0.34
N LEU A 67 -28.73 -16.94 -1.58
CA LEU A 67 -28.73 -18.38 -1.87
C LEU A 67 -27.45 -19.09 -1.40
N PHE A 68 -26.36 -18.36 -1.18
CA PHE A 68 -25.04 -18.90 -0.85
C PHE A 68 -24.52 -18.48 0.53
N LEU A 69 -25.32 -17.73 1.29
CA LEU A 69 -25.00 -17.29 2.64
C LEU A 69 -25.63 -18.22 3.66
N SER A 70 -24.97 -18.40 4.81
CA SER A 70 -25.61 -19.00 5.98
C SER A 70 -26.69 -18.06 6.55
N ALA A 71 -27.60 -18.58 7.38
CA ALA A 71 -28.68 -17.77 7.97
C ALA A 71 -28.18 -16.55 8.76
N ASP A 72 -27.06 -16.69 9.47
CA ASP A 72 -26.43 -15.60 10.22
C ASP A 72 -25.80 -14.56 9.28
N GLU A 73 -25.08 -15.01 8.24
CA GLU A 73 -24.48 -14.13 7.22
C GLU A 73 -25.56 -13.40 6.41
N GLU A 74 -26.65 -14.08 6.02
CA GLU A 74 -27.78 -13.47 5.32
C GLU A 74 -28.40 -12.35 6.18
N THR A 75 -28.63 -12.61 7.46
CA THR A 75 -29.18 -11.61 8.38
C THR A 75 -28.25 -10.40 8.50
N ALA A 76 -26.94 -10.64 8.63
CA ALA A 76 -25.95 -9.58 8.69
C ALA A 76 -25.93 -8.72 7.41
N VAL A 77 -25.96 -9.37 6.23
CA VAL A 77 -26.03 -8.68 4.94
C VAL A 77 -27.32 -7.88 4.83
N ARG A 78 -28.49 -8.47 5.11
CA ARG A 78 -29.77 -7.74 5.00
C ARG A 78 -29.87 -6.54 5.94
N ASN A 79 -29.24 -6.59 7.11
CA ASN A 79 -29.18 -5.44 8.02
C ASN A 79 -28.21 -4.35 7.55
N ALA A 80 -27.17 -4.73 6.79
CA ALA A 80 -26.19 -3.81 6.25
C ALA A 80 -26.69 -2.99 5.06
N TYR A 81 -27.76 -3.43 4.38
CA TYR A 81 -28.31 -2.74 3.21
C TYR A 81 -29.73 -2.23 3.44
N THR A 82 -30.03 -1.07 2.86
CA THR A 82 -31.39 -0.51 2.83
C THR A 82 -31.93 -0.51 1.40
N LEU A 83 -33.16 -0.99 1.22
CA LEU A 83 -33.85 -0.95 -0.07
C LEU A 83 -34.34 0.47 -0.35
N ILE A 84 -33.84 1.09 -1.42
CA ILE A 84 -34.28 2.39 -1.91
C ILE A 84 -35.13 2.17 -3.16
N ARG A 85 -36.35 2.73 -3.16
CA ARG A 85 -37.29 2.62 -4.28
C ARG A 85 -37.29 3.87 -5.14
N PRO A 86 -37.63 3.74 -6.44
CA PRO A 86 -37.90 4.89 -7.29
C PRO A 86 -38.95 5.82 -6.65
N ASP A 87 -38.85 7.12 -6.90
CA ASP A 87 -39.77 8.18 -6.43
C ASP A 87 -39.80 8.45 -4.91
N THR A 88 -38.85 7.90 -4.14
CA THR A 88 -38.71 8.23 -2.71
C THR A 88 -37.85 9.49 -2.52
N PHE A 89 -38.05 10.26 -1.44
CA PHE A 89 -37.19 11.42 -1.13
C PHE A 89 -35.70 11.03 -1.07
N ASP A 90 -35.41 9.86 -0.50
CA ASP A 90 -34.05 9.31 -0.39
C ASP A 90 -33.46 8.96 -1.76
N ALA A 91 -34.28 8.60 -2.76
CA ALA A 91 -33.81 8.27 -4.10
C ALA A 91 -33.15 9.47 -4.79
N ASN A 92 -33.62 10.69 -4.55
CA ASN A 92 -33.04 11.90 -5.13
C ASN A 92 -31.56 12.10 -4.75
N GLN A 93 -31.12 11.55 -3.61
CA GLN A 93 -29.71 11.61 -3.21
C GLN A 93 -28.83 10.64 -4.00
N TYR A 94 -29.39 9.54 -4.49
CA TYR A 94 -28.65 8.42 -5.07
C TYR A 94 -28.80 8.29 -6.59
N VAL A 95 -29.87 8.83 -7.18
CA VAL A 95 -30.16 8.74 -8.64
C VAL A 95 -29.05 9.34 -9.50
N GLU A 96 -28.35 10.39 -9.06
CA GLU A 96 -27.20 10.93 -9.80
C GLU A 96 -26.00 9.98 -9.83
N THR A 97 -25.85 9.15 -8.79
CA THR A 97 -24.73 8.19 -8.66
C THR A 97 -25.09 6.83 -9.26
N TYR A 98 -26.36 6.43 -9.14
CA TYR A 98 -26.92 5.17 -9.64
C TYR A 98 -28.14 5.48 -10.53
N PRO A 99 -27.93 5.77 -11.82
CA PRO A 99 -29.01 6.11 -12.75
C PRO A 99 -30.13 5.07 -12.83
N LEU A 100 -29.83 3.78 -12.63
CA LEU A 100 -30.83 2.71 -12.65
C LEU A 100 -31.91 2.89 -11.56
N LEU A 101 -31.62 3.63 -10.48
CA LEU A 101 -32.59 3.91 -9.41
C LEU A 101 -33.80 4.72 -9.87
N ALA A 102 -33.71 5.38 -11.04
CA ALA A 102 -34.85 6.06 -11.63
C ALA A 102 -35.95 5.09 -12.06
N ASP A 103 -35.58 3.86 -12.43
CA ASP A 103 -36.49 2.86 -13.02
C ASP A 103 -36.72 1.66 -12.09
N GLU A 104 -35.70 1.24 -11.33
CA GLU A 104 -35.73 0.04 -10.50
C GLU A 104 -35.26 0.28 -9.05
N PRO A 105 -35.77 -0.48 -8.06
CA PRO A 105 -35.28 -0.37 -6.70
C PRO A 105 -33.89 -0.99 -6.54
N ILE A 106 -33.03 -0.34 -5.76
CA ILE A 106 -31.66 -0.80 -5.49
C ILE A 106 -31.43 -0.90 -3.98
N TYR A 107 -30.51 -1.76 -3.58
CA TYR A 107 -30.00 -1.81 -2.21
C TYR A 107 -28.76 -0.95 -2.08
N VAL A 108 -28.72 -0.07 -1.09
CA VAL A 108 -27.56 0.78 -0.77
C VAL A 108 -27.02 0.40 0.60
N LEU A 109 -25.69 0.32 0.70
CA LEU A 109 -24.98 -0.01 1.94
C LEU A 109 -25.18 1.11 2.96
N ASN A 110 -25.55 0.73 4.19
CA ASN A 110 -25.68 1.65 5.32
C ASN A 110 -24.31 2.12 5.82
N ASP A 111 -24.29 3.19 6.61
CA ASP A 111 -23.07 3.64 7.29
C ASP A 111 -22.72 2.67 8.43
N ILE A 112 -21.90 1.67 8.09
CA ILE A 112 -21.44 0.60 8.99
C ILE A 112 -19.95 0.76 9.33
N SER A 113 -19.55 0.24 10.48
CA SER A 113 -18.17 0.30 10.95
C SER A 113 -17.23 -0.52 10.06
N ARG A 114 -15.93 -0.20 10.08
CA ARG A 114 -14.92 -0.98 9.34
C ARG A 114 -14.89 -2.45 9.73
N GLU A 115 -15.09 -2.74 11.01
CA GLU A 115 -15.13 -4.11 11.52
C GLU A 115 -16.32 -4.90 10.94
N GLU A 116 -17.48 -4.25 10.78
CA GLU A 116 -18.64 -4.86 10.12
C GLU A 116 -18.39 -5.09 8.63
N VAL A 117 -17.77 -4.13 7.92
CA VAL A 117 -17.39 -4.31 6.51
C VAL A 117 -16.43 -5.49 6.34
N ASP A 118 -15.43 -5.61 7.21
CA ASP A 118 -14.44 -6.70 7.17
C ASP A 118 -15.08 -8.07 7.48
N GLN A 119 -16.12 -8.11 8.32
CA GLN A 119 -16.88 -9.35 8.57
C GLN A 119 -17.71 -9.76 7.36
N LEU A 120 -18.25 -8.79 6.61
CA LEU A 120 -19.05 -9.03 5.41
C LEU A 120 -18.21 -9.29 4.15
N SER A 121 -16.93 -8.91 4.14
CA SER A 121 -16.07 -8.97 2.96
C SER A 121 -15.94 -10.39 2.40
N THR A 122 -15.67 -11.37 3.26
CA THR A 122 -15.40 -12.76 2.85
C THR A 122 -16.68 -13.50 2.47
N PRO A 123 -17.79 -13.42 3.25
CA PRO A 123 -19.08 -13.99 2.83
C PRO A 123 -19.56 -13.44 1.48
N ILE A 124 -19.56 -12.11 1.30
CA ILE A 124 -20.02 -11.48 0.06
C ILE A 124 -19.10 -11.83 -1.11
N ALA A 125 -17.78 -11.75 -0.93
CA ALA A 125 -16.84 -12.08 -2.01
C ALA A 125 -17.00 -13.54 -2.47
N ARG A 126 -17.14 -14.49 -1.54
CA ARG A 126 -17.40 -15.90 -1.89
C ARG A 126 -18.71 -16.05 -2.67
N ALA A 127 -19.79 -15.46 -2.19
CA ALA A 127 -21.09 -15.57 -2.83
C ALA A 127 -21.08 -14.93 -4.25
N LEU A 128 -20.46 -13.76 -4.42
CA LEU A 128 -20.29 -13.11 -5.73
C LEU A 128 -19.50 -13.97 -6.71
N LEU A 129 -18.51 -14.72 -6.25
CA LEU A 129 -17.73 -15.62 -7.10
C LEU A 129 -18.53 -16.82 -7.57
N VAL A 130 -19.36 -17.38 -6.68
CA VAL A 130 -20.27 -18.47 -7.06
C VAL A 130 -21.26 -17.97 -8.10
N ILE A 131 -21.87 -16.80 -7.87
CA ILE A 131 -22.77 -16.16 -8.82
C ILE A 131 -22.06 -15.97 -10.17
N SER A 132 -20.86 -15.39 -10.17
CA SER A 132 -20.08 -15.18 -11.40
C SER A 132 -19.74 -16.49 -12.10
N ALA A 133 -19.40 -17.55 -11.37
CA ALA A 133 -19.07 -18.86 -11.94
C ALA A 133 -20.32 -19.54 -12.55
N LEU A 134 -21.48 -19.41 -11.91
CA LEU A 134 -22.74 -19.94 -12.43
C LEU A 134 -23.20 -19.16 -13.66
N GLU A 135 -23.14 -17.82 -13.63
CA GLU A 135 -23.46 -16.97 -14.79
C GLU A 135 -22.55 -17.32 -15.98
N GLN A 136 -21.25 -17.53 -15.75
CA GLN A 136 -20.31 -17.92 -16.79
C GLN A 136 -20.60 -19.34 -17.33
N ALA A 137 -20.95 -20.29 -16.47
CA ALA A 137 -21.34 -21.65 -16.88
C ALA A 137 -22.66 -21.65 -17.68
N MET A 138 -23.59 -20.74 -17.40
CA MET A 138 -24.82 -20.58 -18.18
C MET A 138 -24.56 -19.96 -19.56
N ALA A 139 -23.57 -19.07 -19.66
CA ALA A 139 -23.22 -18.39 -20.90
C ALA A 139 -22.31 -19.22 -21.83
N ASP A 140 -21.45 -20.08 -21.27
CA ASP A 140 -20.45 -20.85 -22.01
C ASP A 140 -20.46 -22.36 -21.65
N PRO A 141 -20.79 -23.25 -22.61
CA PRO A 141 -20.76 -24.70 -22.41
C PRO A 141 -19.39 -25.26 -22.00
N GLU A 142 -18.28 -24.65 -22.40
CA GLU A 142 -16.93 -25.09 -21.99
C GLU A 142 -16.66 -24.75 -20.52
N ALA A 143 -17.11 -23.59 -20.06
CA ALA A 143 -17.01 -23.20 -18.65
C ALA A 143 -17.88 -24.11 -17.75
N ALA A 144 -19.07 -24.52 -18.23
CA ALA A 144 -19.91 -25.49 -17.54
C ALA A 144 -19.22 -26.86 -17.39
N ALA A 145 -18.50 -27.31 -18.41
CA ALA A 145 -17.73 -28.56 -18.37
C ALA A 145 -16.56 -28.47 -17.38
N ALA A 146 -15.89 -27.32 -17.29
CA ALA A 146 -14.79 -27.08 -16.34
C ALA A 146 -15.22 -27.08 -14.86
N MET A 147 -16.49 -26.75 -14.60
CA MET A 147 -17.10 -26.80 -13.26
C MET A 147 -17.69 -28.19 -12.92
N GLY A 148 -17.73 -29.11 -13.89
CA GLY A 148 -18.18 -30.48 -13.72
C GLY A 148 -17.31 -31.28 -12.74
N GLY A 149 -17.93 -32.12 -11.92
CA GLY A 149 -17.22 -32.99 -10.96
C GLY A 149 -17.59 -32.79 -9.49
N GLY A 150 -18.85 -32.47 -9.17
CA GLY A 150 -19.37 -32.36 -7.81
C GLY A 150 -20.82 -32.89 -7.71
N ALA A 151 -21.49 -32.64 -6.58
CA ALA A 151 -22.89 -33.05 -6.36
C ALA A 151 -23.89 -32.42 -7.34
N PHE A 152 -23.46 -31.40 -8.09
CA PHE A 152 -24.23 -30.71 -9.13
C PHE A 152 -23.40 -30.72 -10.42
N ASP A 153 -23.75 -31.58 -11.38
CA ASP A 153 -23.08 -31.65 -12.68
C ASP A 153 -23.72 -30.68 -13.67
N LEU A 154 -23.10 -29.51 -13.79
CA LEU A 154 -23.58 -28.42 -14.65
C LEU A 154 -23.49 -28.76 -16.14
N SER A 155 -22.69 -29.76 -16.52
CA SER A 155 -22.49 -30.17 -17.92
C SER A 155 -23.68 -30.92 -18.53
N GLN A 156 -24.58 -31.46 -17.70
CA GLN A 156 -25.75 -32.23 -18.12
C GLN A 156 -27.04 -31.41 -18.16
N LEU A 157 -26.99 -30.12 -17.85
CA LEU A 157 -28.16 -29.26 -17.80
C LEU A 157 -28.55 -28.78 -19.20
N PRO A 158 -29.85 -28.74 -19.55
CA PRO A 158 -30.30 -28.19 -20.82
C PRO A 158 -29.86 -26.74 -21.00
N PRO A 159 -29.43 -26.33 -22.21
CA PRO A 159 -29.07 -24.94 -22.47
C PRO A 159 -30.28 -24.01 -22.24
N GLY A 160 -30.08 -22.94 -21.49
CA GLY A 160 -31.14 -21.98 -21.12
C GLY A 160 -31.90 -22.30 -19.83
N THR A 161 -31.45 -23.28 -19.04
CA THR A 161 -32.00 -23.53 -17.71
C THR A 161 -31.51 -22.45 -16.74
N ASP A 162 -32.43 -21.77 -16.05
CA ASP A 162 -32.07 -20.81 -15.00
C ASP A 162 -31.63 -21.57 -13.74
N LEU A 163 -30.31 -21.61 -13.53
CA LEU A 163 -29.70 -22.28 -12.38
C LEU A 163 -30.11 -21.64 -11.06
N PHE A 164 -30.36 -20.33 -11.02
CA PHE A 164 -30.71 -19.64 -9.79
C PHE A 164 -32.13 -20.00 -9.35
N ALA A 165 -33.09 -20.03 -10.29
CA ALA A 165 -34.44 -20.49 -10.02
C ALA A 165 -34.49 -21.97 -9.60
N MET A 166 -33.63 -22.82 -10.17
CA MET A 166 -33.51 -24.22 -9.72
C MET A 166 -32.98 -24.33 -8.29
N LEU A 167 -31.95 -23.55 -7.95
CA LEU A 167 -31.36 -23.54 -6.60
C LEU A 167 -32.36 -23.04 -5.56
N GLU A 168 -33.20 -22.06 -5.90
CA GLU A 168 -34.29 -21.59 -5.03
C GLU A 168 -35.31 -22.69 -4.70
N LEU A 169 -35.59 -23.58 -5.66
CA LEU A 169 -36.53 -24.70 -5.48
C LEU A 169 -35.94 -25.86 -4.66
N LEU A 170 -34.63 -25.88 -4.40
CA LEU A 170 -34.00 -26.94 -3.63
C LEU A 170 -34.31 -26.82 -2.12
N PRO A 171 -34.47 -27.96 -1.42
CA PRO A 171 -34.54 -27.98 0.04
C PRO A 171 -33.31 -27.32 0.67
N ALA A 172 -33.50 -26.62 1.79
CA ALA A 172 -32.42 -25.93 2.51
C ALA A 172 -31.21 -26.85 2.80
N THR A 173 -31.47 -28.11 3.14
CA THR A 173 -30.42 -29.11 3.41
C THR A 173 -29.51 -29.41 2.21
N GLN A 174 -30.02 -29.32 0.97
CA GLN A 174 -29.22 -29.51 -0.24
C GLN A 174 -28.45 -28.24 -0.60
N ARG A 175 -29.06 -27.06 -0.37
CA ARG A 175 -28.37 -25.76 -0.52
C ARG A 175 -27.18 -25.63 0.42
N ASP A 176 -27.34 -26.05 1.68
CA ASP A 176 -26.26 -26.04 2.67
C ASP A 176 -25.11 -26.97 2.28
N GLN A 177 -25.41 -28.14 1.70
CA GLN A 177 -24.38 -29.06 1.19
C GLN A 177 -23.62 -28.49 0.00
N ILE A 178 -24.32 -27.81 -0.92
CA ILE A 178 -23.70 -27.13 -2.06
C ILE A 178 -22.81 -25.99 -1.57
N ALA A 179 -23.31 -25.15 -0.66
CA ALA A 179 -22.55 -24.06 -0.05
C ALA A 179 -21.31 -24.56 0.71
N ALA A 180 -21.41 -25.70 1.42
CA ALA A 180 -20.27 -26.32 2.11
C ALA A 180 -19.19 -26.82 1.14
N GLY A 181 -19.57 -27.51 0.05
CA GLY A 181 -18.61 -27.99 -0.95
C GLY A 181 -17.94 -26.85 -1.73
N ILE A 182 -18.69 -25.77 -1.97
CA ILE A 182 -18.16 -24.52 -2.49
C ILE A 182 -17.12 -23.95 -1.52
N ASN A 183 -17.46 -23.80 -0.24
CA ASN A 183 -16.54 -23.26 0.77
C ASN A 183 -15.23 -24.06 0.87
N GLU A 184 -15.28 -25.38 0.76
CA GLU A 184 -14.08 -26.21 0.74
C GLU A 184 -13.19 -25.94 -0.48
N ARG A 185 -13.79 -25.82 -1.68
CA ARG A 185 -13.05 -25.43 -2.89
C ARG A 185 -12.47 -24.02 -2.77
N PHE A 186 -13.22 -23.06 -2.22
CA PHE A 186 -12.76 -21.69 -2.01
C PHE A 186 -11.67 -21.59 -0.95
N ALA A 187 -11.66 -22.45 0.08
CA ALA A 187 -10.59 -22.48 1.07
C ALA A 187 -9.22 -22.87 0.46
N THR A 188 -9.22 -23.52 -0.71
CA THR A 188 -7.97 -23.80 -1.47
C THR A 188 -7.51 -22.62 -2.33
N LEU A 189 -8.39 -21.66 -2.61
CA LEU A 189 -8.06 -20.42 -3.30
C LEU A 189 -7.54 -19.41 -2.27
N GLY A 190 -6.44 -18.72 -2.59
CA GLY A 190 -5.94 -17.68 -1.69
C GLY A 190 -6.90 -16.49 -1.61
N ASP A 191 -7.03 -15.88 -0.43
CA ASP A 191 -7.93 -14.75 -0.15
C ASP A 191 -7.77 -13.57 -1.15
N SER A 192 -6.56 -13.39 -1.69
CA SER A 192 -6.28 -12.35 -2.69
C SER A 192 -6.96 -12.60 -4.03
N MET A 193 -7.04 -13.84 -4.49
CA MET A 193 -7.77 -14.22 -5.72
C MET A 193 -9.28 -14.03 -5.52
N ILE A 194 -9.80 -14.43 -4.36
CA ILE A 194 -11.20 -14.27 -4.00
C ILE A 194 -11.59 -12.79 -4.06
N SER A 195 -10.80 -11.95 -3.40
CA SER A 195 -11.05 -10.50 -3.35
C SER A 195 -10.92 -9.84 -4.72
N GLN A 196 -9.92 -10.21 -5.53
CA GLN A 196 -9.72 -9.63 -6.87
C GLN A 196 -10.88 -9.94 -7.82
N THR A 197 -11.32 -11.19 -7.87
CA THR A 197 -12.39 -11.59 -8.79
C THR A 197 -13.75 -11.09 -8.31
N ALA A 198 -13.98 -11.02 -6.99
CA ALA A 198 -15.17 -10.38 -6.44
C ALA A 198 -15.26 -8.92 -6.90
N VAL A 199 -14.16 -8.16 -6.79
CA VAL A 199 -14.12 -6.75 -7.23
C VAL A 199 -14.44 -6.59 -8.72
N ILE A 200 -14.00 -7.51 -9.58
CA ILE A 200 -14.37 -7.50 -11.00
C ILE A 200 -15.88 -7.67 -11.19
N ARG A 201 -16.55 -8.53 -10.40
CA ARG A 201 -18.01 -8.69 -10.46
C ARG A 201 -18.75 -7.48 -9.92
N ILE A 202 -18.22 -6.82 -8.90
CA ILE A 202 -18.76 -5.56 -8.35
C ILE A 202 -18.68 -4.46 -9.40
N LYS A 203 -17.58 -4.39 -10.16
CA LYS A 203 -17.48 -3.48 -11.30
C LYS A 203 -18.63 -3.68 -12.29
N ALA A 204 -18.89 -4.93 -12.71
CA ALA A 204 -20.00 -5.23 -13.62
C ALA A 204 -21.36 -4.85 -13.02
N GLU A 205 -21.51 -4.97 -11.70
CA GLU A 205 -22.70 -4.51 -10.99
C GLU A 205 -22.85 -2.98 -11.03
N TYR A 206 -21.76 -2.24 -10.85
CA TYR A 206 -21.76 -0.77 -10.94
C TYR A 206 -22.07 -0.29 -12.36
N GLU A 207 -21.53 -0.95 -13.39
CA GLU A 207 -21.91 -0.69 -14.78
C GLU A 207 -23.40 -0.95 -15.02
N ALA A 208 -23.93 -2.06 -14.49
CA ALA A 208 -25.36 -2.38 -14.58
C ALA A 208 -26.26 -1.38 -13.84
N LEU A 209 -25.78 -0.79 -12.74
CA LEU A 209 -26.44 0.31 -12.02
C LEU A 209 -26.38 1.65 -12.78
N GLY A 210 -25.69 1.71 -13.93
CA GLY A 210 -25.52 2.90 -14.76
C GLY A 210 -24.41 3.84 -14.29
N MET A 211 -23.54 3.40 -13.38
CA MET A 211 -22.44 4.21 -12.87
C MET A 211 -21.38 4.43 -13.95
N ASP A 212 -20.84 5.65 -14.03
CA ASP A 212 -19.68 5.95 -14.86
C ASP A 212 -18.40 5.41 -14.17
N VAL A 213 -18.08 4.16 -14.46
CA VAL A 213 -16.91 3.47 -13.91
C VAL A 213 -15.61 4.10 -14.40
N ASP A 214 -15.58 4.69 -15.60
CA ASP A 214 -14.39 5.39 -16.12
C ASP A 214 -14.09 6.65 -15.29
N LYS A 215 -15.13 7.38 -14.89
CA LYS A 215 -15.01 8.53 -13.99
C LYS A 215 -14.59 8.11 -12.59
N LEU A 216 -15.12 6.98 -12.08
CA LEU A 216 -14.72 6.42 -10.79
C LEU A 216 -13.23 6.03 -10.79
N GLN A 217 -12.79 5.30 -11.82
CA GLN A 217 -11.40 4.94 -12.05
C GLN A 217 -10.50 6.19 -12.12
N THR A 218 -10.86 7.14 -12.97
CA THR A 218 -10.06 8.36 -13.19
C THR A 218 -9.98 9.19 -11.91
N GLY A 219 -11.09 9.33 -11.18
CA GLY A 219 -11.14 10.03 -9.90
C GLY A 219 -10.23 9.39 -8.85
N TYR A 220 -10.23 8.07 -8.74
CA TYR A 220 -9.34 7.34 -7.83
C TYR A 220 -7.86 7.51 -8.20
N ILE A 221 -7.52 7.39 -9.49
CA ILE A 221 -6.14 7.56 -9.97
C ILE A 221 -5.66 9.00 -9.73
N LEU A 222 -6.49 10.01 -10.00
CA LEU A 222 -6.15 11.42 -9.81
C LEU A 222 -5.95 11.78 -8.34
N THR A 223 -6.85 11.33 -7.45
CA THR A 223 -6.73 11.59 -6.01
C THR A 223 -5.51 10.88 -5.40
N THR A 224 -5.31 9.60 -5.73
CA THR A 224 -4.15 8.83 -5.28
C THR A 224 -2.84 9.41 -5.84
N GLY A 225 -2.83 9.80 -7.12
CA GLY A 225 -1.70 10.47 -7.77
C GLY A 225 -1.39 11.84 -7.15
N ALA A 226 -2.40 12.62 -6.80
CA ALA A 226 -2.22 13.88 -6.08
C ALA A 226 -1.57 13.67 -4.70
N VAL A 227 -1.99 12.63 -3.97
CA VAL A 227 -1.37 12.25 -2.69
C VAL A 227 0.11 11.87 -2.89
N MET A 228 0.44 11.10 -3.94
CA MET A 228 1.84 10.78 -4.28
C MET A 228 2.68 12.03 -4.57
N LEU A 229 2.12 13.01 -5.26
CA LEU A 229 2.81 14.28 -5.53
C LEU A 229 3.07 15.04 -4.22
N LEU A 230 2.11 15.11 -3.31
CA LEU A 230 2.29 15.74 -2.00
C LEU A 230 3.36 15.04 -1.15
N ILE A 231 3.38 13.70 -1.15
CA ILE A 231 4.43 12.90 -0.47
C ILE A 231 5.80 13.20 -1.08
N THR A 232 5.89 13.24 -2.41
CA THR A 232 7.14 13.54 -3.12
C THR A 232 7.63 14.95 -2.82
N LEU A 233 6.73 15.94 -2.79
CA LEU A 233 7.06 17.32 -2.40
C LEU A 233 7.55 17.39 -0.96
N GLY A 234 6.90 16.68 -0.04
CA GLY A 234 7.36 16.56 1.36
C GLY A 234 8.76 15.97 1.47
N SER A 235 9.05 14.91 0.69
CA SER A 235 10.38 14.29 0.64
C SER A 235 11.42 15.24 0.07
N ALA A 236 11.08 16.00 -0.98
CA ALA A 236 11.95 17.02 -1.55
C ALA A 236 12.31 18.11 -0.54
N VAL A 237 11.33 18.62 0.21
CA VAL A 237 11.55 19.62 1.27
C VAL A 237 12.46 19.05 2.37
N ALA A 238 12.23 17.82 2.80
CA ALA A 238 13.09 17.15 3.78
C ALA A 238 14.52 16.99 3.26
N THR A 239 14.68 16.53 2.01
CA THR A 239 15.98 16.33 1.35
C THR A 239 16.77 17.63 1.24
N ILE A 240 16.11 18.73 0.82
CA ILE A 240 16.73 20.06 0.74
C ILE A 240 17.14 20.56 2.12
N SER A 241 16.28 20.38 3.12
CA SER A 241 16.54 20.80 4.50
C SER A 241 17.72 20.04 5.11
N VAL A 242 17.79 18.72 4.91
CA VAL A 242 18.96 17.91 5.30
C VAL A 242 20.22 18.37 4.58
N GLY A 243 20.13 18.66 3.28
CA GLY A 243 21.24 19.21 2.50
C GLY A 243 21.78 20.51 3.08
N TYR A 244 20.90 21.45 3.42
CA TYR A 244 21.25 22.72 4.06
C TYR A 244 21.90 22.52 5.44
N LEU A 245 21.27 21.71 6.31
CA LEU A 245 21.81 21.43 7.64
C LEU A 245 23.18 20.75 7.57
N SER A 246 23.32 19.74 6.71
CA SER A 246 24.57 19.02 6.48
C SER A 246 25.69 19.96 6.02
N ALA A 247 25.42 20.83 5.04
CA ALA A 247 26.38 21.81 4.56
C ALA A 247 26.81 22.79 5.67
N LYS A 248 25.85 23.27 6.47
CA LYS A 248 26.13 24.22 7.56
C LYS A 248 26.91 23.58 8.72
N ILE A 249 26.60 22.33 9.09
CA ILE A 249 27.36 21.54 10.08
C ILE A 249 28.80 21.34 9.59
N ALA A 250 28.96 20.87 8.36
CA ALA A 250 30.28 20.57 7.80
C ALA A 250 31.15 21.83 7.64
N ALA A 251 30.59 22.93 7.13
CA ALA A 251 31.29 24.21 7.03
C ALA A 251 31.68 24.75 8.42
N GLY A 252 30.80 24.60 9.41
CA GLY A 252 31.08 24.97 10.80
C GLY A 252 32.26 24.18 11.38
N ILE A 253 32.25 22.86 11.23
CA ILE A 253 33.37 21.99 11.65
C ILE A 253 34.66 22.35 10.92
N GLY A 254 34.61 22.58 9.61
CA GLY A 254 35.78 22.98 8.82
C GLY A 254 36.37 24.31 9.28
N ARG A 255 35.53 25.29 9.63
CA ARG A 255 35.94 26.58 10.21
C ARG A 255 36.64 26.40 11.56
N ASP A 256 36.02 25.66 12.47
CA ASP A 256 36.56 25.45 13.83
C ASP A 256 37.87 24.66 13.78
N LEU A 257 37.93 23.59 12.98
CA LEU A 257 39.14 22.78 12.82
C LEU A 257 40.28 23.60 12.21
N ARG A 258 39.98 24.44 11.22
CA ARG A 258 41.00 25.32 10.60
C ARG A 258 41.56 26.32 11.59
N SER A 259 40.71 26.94 12.41
CA SER A 259 41.15 27.84 13.46
C SER A 259 42.06 27.15 14.47
N ASP A 260 41.68 25.95 14.93
CA ASP A 260 42.44 25.24 15.96
C ASP A 260 43.76 24.66 15.44
N VAL A 261 43.77 24.14 14.21
CA VAL A 261 45.01 23.68 13.55
C VAL A 261 45.96 24.85 13.33
N PHE A 262 45.46 25.99 12.83
CA PHE A 262 46.29 27.17 12.59
C PHE A 262 46.92 27.70 13.88
N ARG A 263 46.11 27.90 14.94
CA ARG A 263 46.60 28.29 16.26
C ARG A 263 47.62 27.30 16.82
N LYS A 264 47.46 26.00 16.56
CA LYS A 264 48.40 24.99 17.04
C LYS A 264 49.75 25.10 16.33
N VAL A 265 49.75 25.35 15.02
CA VAL A 265 50.97 25.53 14.22
C VAL A 265 51.73 26.80 14.59
N GLU A 266 51.02 27.91 14.87
CA GLU A 266 51.67 29.16 15.32
C GLU A 266 52.43 29.01 16.65
N ASN A 267 52.00 28.05 17.49
CA ASN A 267 52.62 27.77 18.80
C ASN A 267 53.69 26.66 18.74
N PHE A 268 54.12 26.24 17.55
CA PHE A 268 55.19 25.25 17.41
C PHE A 268 56.56 25.83 17.77
N SER A 269 57.32 25.05 18.52
CA SER A 269 58.74 25.27 18.77
C SER A 269 59.59 24.91 17.53
N GLY A 270 60.83 25.40 17.47
CA GLY A 270 61.76 25.03 16.39
C GLY A 270 61.92 23.52 16.20
N ALA A 271 61.99 22.76 17.30
CA ALA A 271 62.08 21.30 17.28
C ALA A 271 60.81 20.61 16.70
N GLU A 272 59.64 21.25 16.78
CA GLU A 272 58.41 20.73 16.18
C GLU A 272 58.33 21.00 14.68
N PHE A 273 58.89 22.13 14.21
CA PHE A 273 59.04 22.41 12.77
C PHE A 273 60.03 21.43 12.10
N ASP A 274 61.08 21.02 12.80
CA ASP A 274 62.01 19.99 12.31
C ASP A 274 61.33 18.62 12.17
N LYS A 275 60.29 18.35 12.96
CA LYS A 275 59.51 17.10 12.92
C LYS A 275 58.36 17.13 11.92
N PHE A 276 57.79 18.30 11.65
CA PHE A 276 56.68 18.49 10.71
C PHE A 276 57.07 19.49 9.61
N PRO A 277 57.49 19.00 8.43
CA PRO A 277 57.88 19.87 7.32
C PRO A 277 56.77 20.85 6.91
N THR A 278 57.14 22.06 6.51
CA THR A 278 56.20 23.12 6.10
C THR A 278 55.19 22.66 5.05
N ALA A 279 55.64 21.89 4.05
CA ALA A 279 54.76 21.33 3.02
C ALA A 279 53.66 20.42 3.61
N SER A 280 53.97 19.62 4.63
CA SER A 280 52.98 18.78 5.33
C SER A 280 51.98 19.63 6.12
N LEU A 281 52.45 20.69 6.77
CA LEU A 281 51.59 21.62 7.52
C LEU A 281 50.61 22.38 6.62
N ILE A 282 51.04 22.74 5.41
CA ILE A 282 50.16 23.34 4.39
C ILE A 282 49.04 22.36 4.02
N THR A 283 49.38 21.11 3.68
CA THR A 283 48.39 20.08 3.31
C THR A 283 47.39 19.82 4.44
N ARG A 284 47.89 19.68 5.68
CA ARG A 284 47.06 19.44 6.87
C ARG A 284 46.12 20.60 7.21
N SER A 285 46.53 21.83 6.94
CA SER A 285 45.73 23.04 7.25
C SER A 285 44.73 23.39 6.15
N THR A 286 44.82 22.77 4.98
CA THR A 286 44.01 23.11 3.81
C THR A 286 43.23 21.91 3.28
N ASN A 287 43.90 21.02 2.56
CA ASN A 287 43.32 19.87 1.88
C ASN A 287 42.66 18.90 2.87
N ASP A 288 43.36 18.53 3.94
CA ASP A 288 42.83 17.58 4.92
C ASP A 288 41.56 18.10 5.61
N ILE A 289 41.51 19.41 5.91
CA ILE A 289 40.32 20.05 6.48
C ILE A 289 39.15 20.02 5.49
N THR A 290 39.43 20.25 4.22
CA THR A 290 38.42 20.22 3.16
C THR A 290 37.88 18.80 2.95
N GLN A 291 38.76 17.79 2.99
CA GLN A 291 38.36 16.38 2.95
C GLN A 291 37.50 16.02 4.18
N LEU A 292 37.88 16.47 5.38
CA LEU A 292 37.09 16.25 6.59
C LEU A 292 35.72 16.92 6.53
N GLN A 293 35.63 18.11 5.93
CA GLN A 293 34.36 18.79 5.65
C GLN A 293 33.49 17.94 4.70
N MET A 294 34.05 17.43 3.61
CA MET A 294 33.31 16.56 2.68
C MET A 294 32.85 15.25 3.35
N VAL A 295 33.74 14.59 4.11
CA VAL A 295 33.40 13.38 4.87
C VAL A 295 32.26 13.66 5.84
N THR A 296 32.27 14.80 6.54
CA THR A 296 31.16 15.20 7.43
C THR A 296 29.84 15.33 6.66
N MET A 297 29.84 15.94 5.47
CA MET A 297 28.63 16.03 4.66
C MET A 297 28.10 14.65 4.24
N PHE A 298 28.99 13.76 3.78
CA PHE A 298 28.64 12.39 3.40
C PHE A 298 28.13 11.57 4.58
N MET A 299 28.73 11.74 5.76
CA MET A 299 28.27 11.07 6.98
C MET A 299 26.80 11.40 7.23
N VAL A 300 26.45 12.70 7.30
CA VAL A 300 25.08 13.13 7.54
C VAL A 300 24.14 12.68 6.43
N ARG A 301 24.49 12.82 5.14
CA ARG A 301 23.55 12.61 4.03
C ARG A 301 23.37 11.17 3.61
N LEU A 302 24.44 10.39 3.54
CA LEU A 302 24.43 9.06 2.92
C LEU A 302 24.57 7.96 3.96
N VAL A 303 25.50 8.12 4.90
CA VAL A 303 25.82 7.07 5.87
C VAL A 303 24.72 6.89 6.90
N PHE A 304 24.05 7.95 7.34
CA PHE A 304 22.85 7.81 8.19
C PHE A 304 21.60 7.41 7.41
N TYR A 305 21.46 7.88 6.16
CA TYR A 305 20.28 7.59 5.36
C TYR A 305 20.16 6.11 4.97
N ALA A 306 21.27 5.47 4.57
CA ALA A 306 21.23 4.10 4.06
C ALA A 306 20.75 3.06 5.09
N PRO A 307 21.20 3.07 6.37
CA PRO A 307 20.64 2.21 7.41
C PRO A 307 19.17 2.51 7.72
N ILE A 308 18.77 3.80 7.75
CA ILE A 308 17.38 4.19 7.99
C ILE A 308 16.48 3.62 6.89
N MET A 309 16.86 3.79 5.62
CA MET A 309 16.15 3.23 4.47
C MET A 309 16.13 1.71 4.47
N GLY A 310 17.26 1.08 4.77
CA GLY A 310 17.36 -0.38 4.81
C GLY A 310 16.44 -0.99 5.88
N VAL A 311 16.51 -0.48 7.12
CA VAL A 311 15.66 -0.94 8.22
C VAL A 311 14.19 -0.65 7.93
N GLY A 312 13.85 0.57 7.51
CA GLY A 312 12.47 0.95 7.17
C GLY A 312 11.89 0.11 6.04
N GLY A 313 12.66 -0.14 4.98
CA GLY A 313 12.24 -0.98 3.85
C GLY A 313 12.03 -2.44 4.25
N THR A 314 12.90 -2.97 5.12
CA THR A 314 12.74 -4.34 5.64
C THR A 314 11.46 -4.47 6.47
N ILE A 315 11.18 -3.52 7.37
CA ILE A 315 9.96 -3.52 8.18
C ILE A 315 8.71 -3.50 7.30
N ARG A 316 8.65 -2.62 6.30
CA ARG A 316 7.53 -2.54 5.34
C ARG A 316 7.39 -3.81 4.49
N ALA A 317 8.50 -4.43 4.09
CA ALA A 317 8.47 -5.67 3.32
C ALA A 317 7.89 -6.86 4.12
N ILE A 318 8.24 -6.96 5.41
CA ILE A 318 7.67 -7.97 6.32
C ILE A 318 6.16 -7.78 6.45
N GLY A 319 5.70 -6.54 6.64
CA GLY A 319 4.28 -6.23 6.82
C GLY A 319 3.40 -6.59 5.61
N LYS A 320 3.98 -6.72 4.40
CA LYS A 320 3.27 -7.11 3.18
C LYS A 320 3.20 -8.62 2.94
N GLY A 321 3.68 -9.45 3.87
CA GLY A 321 3.62 -10.91 3.76
C GLY A 321 4.45 -11.50 2.62
N SER A 322 5.42 -10.74 2.08
CA SER A 322 6.27 -11.22 0.98
C SER A 322 7.21 -12.31 1.48
N SER A 323 7.20 -13.47 0.82
CA SER A 323 8.14 -14.58 1.08
C SER A 323 9.62 -14.21 0.86
N MET A 324 9.90 -13.05 0.23
CA MET A 324 11.25 -12.59 -0.11
C MET A 324 11.84 -11.57 0.88
N TRP A 325 11.16 -11.23 1.99
CA TRP A 325 11.64 -10.22 2.95
C TRP A 325 13.05 -10.50 3.48
N TRP A 326 13.41 -11.78 3.62
CA TRP A 326 14.72 -12.21 4.12
C TRP A 326 15.87 -11.77 3.22
N THR A 327 15.65 -11.67 1.90
CA THR A 327 16.68 -11.22 0.95
C THR A 327 17.03 -9.75 1.18
N ILE A 328 16.01 -8.92 1.45
CA ILE A 328 16.16 -7.50 1.80
C ILE A 328 16.90 -7.39 3.14
N ALA A 329 16.52 -8.19 4.13
CA ALA A 329 17.17 -8.17 5.45
C ALA A 329 18.67 -8.51 5.38
N VAL A 330 19.05 -9.52 4.60
CA VAL A 330 20.47 -9.89 4.39
C VAL A 330 21.23 -8.76 3.70
N ALA A 331 20.66 -8.15 2.65
CA ALA A 331 21.28 -7.02 1.97
C ALA A 331 21.54 -5.83 2.91
N VAL A 332 20.58 -5.54 3.80
CA VAL A 332 20.69 -4.47 4.81
C VAL A 332 21.76 -4.78 5.84
N LEU A 333 21.86 -6.03 6.31
CA LEU A 333 22.92 -6.46 7.24
C LEU A 333 24.32 -6.29 6.64
N VAL A 334 24.51 -6.71 5.38
CA VAL A 334 25.79 -6.53 4.68
C VAL A 334 26.13 -5.06 4.54
N LEU A 335 25.15 -4.22 4.17
CA LEU A 335 25.34 -2.78 4.02
C LEU A 335 25.72 -2.10 5.35
N ILE A 336 25.05 -2.44 6.45
CA ILE A 336 25.40 -1.94 7.79
C ILE A 336 26.81 -2.39 8.19
N GLY A 337 27.20 -3.64 7.87
CA GLY A 337 28.54 -4.16 8.10
C GLY A 337 29.61 -3.36 7.37
N VAL A 338 29.41 -3.11 6.07
CA VAL A 338 30.33 -2.29 5.26
C VAL A 338 30.43 -0.87 5.80
N ILE A 339 29.30 -0.24 6.17
CA ILE A 339 29.30 1.09 6.79
C ILE A 339 30.08 1.09 8.10
N THR A 340 29.90 0.08 8.94
CA THR A 340 30.60 -0.02 10.24
C THR A 340 32.10 -0.09 10.04
N VAL A 341 32.56 -0.91 9.07
CA VAL A 341 33.99 -1.01 8.70
C VAL A 341 34.53 0.30 8.13
N LEU A 342 33.75 1.01 7.31
CA LEU A 342 34.13 2.32 6.77
C LEU A 342 34.24 3.41 7.83
N VAL A 343 33.44 3.31 8.90
CA VAL A 343 33.35 4.33 9.96
C VAL A 343 34.35 4.08 11.12
N SER A 344 34.74 2.83 11.36
CA SER A 344 35.70 2.43 12.41
C SER A 344 37.12 2.94 12.14
#